data_AF-C3YXD5-F1
#
_entry.id   AF-C3YXD5-F1
#
_cell.length_a   1.000
_cell.length_b   1.000
_cell.length_c   1.000
_cell.angle_alpha   90.00
_cell.angle_beta   90.00
_cell.angle_gamma   90.00
#
_symmetry.space_group_name_H-M   'P 1'
#
loop_
_entity.id
_entity.type
_entity.pdbx_description
1 polymer ?
#
loop_
_entity_poly.entity_id
_entity_poly.type
_entity_poly.pdbx_seq_one_letter_code
_entity_poly.pdbx_strand_id
1 'polypeptide(L)'
;LYYVGGMCRFTFRLPALVHVSEDMQVAMARFLIDGEIQRHLEGGRLLNWCLQTVKLTAVHTTGDGNCLLHAVATYMWGVQDSECILRQQVYNSIWLDPNGVLRARWERQRRKRNALYPGGGLQYSLEDWEREWQLMVTMATPEPHNPVNGQHCYRSLEEFHVFTLANVLRRPIIIIADPVFRDVEGHSLAPVHFGGIYLPLLWRPQHCVRHPIVLAFHNQHFTPLI
;
A
#
# COMPACT_ATOMS: atom_id res chain seq x y z
N LEU A 1 -17.17 -1.65 10.99
CA LEU A 1 -16.50 -1.34 9.71
C LEU A 1 -17.52 -1.41 8.58
N TYR A 2 -17.63 -0.35 7.80
CA TYR A 2 -18.23 -0.42 6.47
C TYR A 2 -17.26 -1.16 5.54
N TYR A 3 -17.77 -2.01 4.66
CA TYR A 3 -16.94 -2.73 3.69
C TYR A 3 -17.40 -2.39 2.28
N VAL A 4 -16.45 -2.32 1.34
CA VAL A 4 -16.76 -2.12 -0.08
C VAL A 4 -17.34 -3.44 -0.61
N GLY A 5 -18.54 -3.40 -1.21
CA GLY A 5 -19.41 -4.55 -1.51
C GLY A 5 -18.85 -5.68 -2.39
N GLY A 6 -19.62 -6.18 -3.35
CA GLY A 6 -19.19 -7.30 -4.22
C GLY A 6 -17.94 -7.01 -5.06
N MET A 7 -17.62 -5.73 -5.29
CA MET A 7 -16.56 -5.27 -6.19
C MET A 7 -15.13 -5.63 -5.75
N CYS A 8 -14.89 -5.88 -4.46
CA CYS A 8 -13.55 -6.26 -3.97
C CYS A 8 -13.08 -7.64 -4.43
N ARG A 9 -13.95 -8.42 -5.07
CA ARG A 9 -13.66 -9.76 -5.59
C ARG A 9 -12.98 -9.74 -6.96
N PHE A 10 -13.05 -8.63 -7.69
CA PHE A 10 -12.47 -8.52 -9.03
C PHE A 10 -10.95 -8.42 -8.99
N THR A 11 -10.30 -8.92 -10.04
CA THR A 11 -8.85 -8.86 -10.23
C THR A 11 -8.62 -8.51 -11.68
N PHE A 12 -7.99 -7.37 -11.94
CA PHE A 12 -7.59 -6.95 -13.26
C PHE A 12 -6.43 -7.81 -13.76
N ARG A 13 -6.33 -7.98 -15.08
CA ARG A 13 -5.21 -8.65 -15.75
C ARG A 13 -4.83 -7.84 -16.96
N LEU A 14 -3.53 -7.72 -17.23
CA LEU A 14 -3.05 -7.13 -18.46
C LEU A 14 -3.47 -7.99 -19.66
N PRO A 15 -3.87 -7.38 -20.78
CA PRO A 15 -4.14 -8.12 -22.00
C PRO A 15 -2.85 -8.75 -22.53
N ALA A 16 -2.96 -9.92 -23.17
CA ALA A 16 -1.82 -10.55 -23.82
C ALA A 16 -1.37 -9.69 -25.01
N LEU A 17 -0.11 -9.26 -24.99
CA LEU A 17 0.46 -8.38 -26.04
C LEU A 17 1.02 -9.15 -27.24
N VAL A 18 0.94 -10.49 -27.24
CA VAL A 18 1.53 -11.36 -28.26
C VAL A 18 0.95 -11.18 -29.67
N HIS A 19 -0.20 -10.51 -29.80
CA HIS A 19 -0.89 -10.28 -31.07
C HIS A 19 -0.77 -8.85 -31.59
N VAL A 20 -0.06 -7.96 -30.88
CA VAL A 20 0.19 -6.59 -31.35
C VAL A 20 1.61 -6.45 -31.90
N SER A 21 1.83 -5.47 -32.79
CA SER A 21 3.15 -5.22 -33.39
C SER A 21 4.21 -4.95 -32.33
N GLU A 22 5.47 -5.26 -32.62
CA GLU A 22 6.59 -5.02 -31.69
C GLU A 22 6.66 -3.56 -31.23
N ASP A 23 6.44 -2.60 -32.14
CA ASP A 23 6.37 -1.17 -31.83
C ASP A 23 5.28 -0.86 -30.79
N MET A 24 4.10 -1.49 -30.92
CA MET A 24 3.01 -1.32 -29.97
C MET A 24 3.32 -2.00 -28.63
N GLN A 25 3.97 -3.17 -28.62
CA GLN A 25 4.42 -3.82 -27.39
C GLN A 25 5.39 -2.91 -26.61
N VAL A 26 6.36 -2.32 -27.30
CA VAL A 26 7.33 -1.39 -26.71
C VAL A 26 6.63 -0.12 -26.20
N ALA A 27 5.71 0.44 -26.98
CA ALA A 27 4.95 1.62 -26.57
C ALA A 27 4.07 1.34 -25.33
N MET A 28 3.36 0.22 -25.31
CA MET A 28 2.53 -0.20 -24.18
C MET A 28 3.39 -0.49 -22.95
N ALA A 29 4.52 -1.18 -23.10
CA ALA A 29 5.43 -1.44 -22.00
C ALA A 29 5.95 -0.13 -21.38
N ARG A 30 6.34 0.85 -22.21
CA ARG A 30 6.80 2.16 -21.73
C ARG A 30 5.72 2.95 -20.99
N PHE A 31 4.46 2.81 -21.39
CA PHE A 31 3.35 3.54 -20.77
C PHE A 31 2.79 2.85 -19.53
N LEU A 32 2.71 1.52 -19.55
CA LEU A 32 2.05 0.73 -18.51
C LEU A 32 3.00 0.28 -17.41
N ILE A 33 4.28 0.03 -17.71
CA ILE A 33 5.17 -0.64 -16.76
C ILE A 33 5.99 0.38 -15.99
N ASP A 34 6.02 0.24 -14.66
CA ASP A 34 7.01 0.91 -13.82
C ASP A 34 8.34 0.15 -13.93
N GLY A 35 9.12 0.52 -14.94
CA GLY A 35 10.39 -0.15 -15.25
C GLY A 35 11.48 0.07 -14.21
N GLU A 36 11.37 1.08 -13.35
CA GLU A 36 12.33 1.31 -12.25
C GLU A 36 12.08 0.31 -11.13
N ILE A 37 10.85 0.28 -10.60
CA ILE A 37 10.47 -0.63 -9.51
C ILE A 37 10.62 -2.08 -9.96
N GLN A 38 10.20 -2.41 -11.19
CA GLN A 38 10.34 -3.77 -11.74
C GLN A 38 11.80 -4.24 -11.68
N ARG A 39 12.73 -3.46 -12.26
CA ARG A 39 14.15 -3.83 -12.33
C ARG A 39 14.80 -3.88 -10.96
N HIS A 40 14.46 -2.95 -10.07
CA HIS A 40 15.01 -2.92 -8.72
C HIS A 40 14.62 -4.19 -7.94
N LEU A 41 13.34 -4.54 -7.90
CA LEU A 41 12.86 -5.70 -7.13
C LEU A 41 13.28 -7.03 -7.76
N GLU A 42 13.33 -7.14 -9.10
CA GLU A 42 13.86 -8.33 -9.78
C GLU A 42 15.37 -8.48 -9.53
N GLY A 43 16.14 -7.37 -9.63
CA GLY A 43 17.58 -7.35 -9.35
C GLY A 43 17.91 -7.73 -7.91
N GLY A 44 17.09 -7.30 -6.96
CA GLY A 44 17.17 -7.68 -5.54
C GLY A 44 16.69 -9.10 -5.23
N ARG A 45 16.23 -9.88 -6.23
CA ARG A 45 15.61 -11.21 -6.07
C ARG A 45 14.39 -11.22 -5.13
N LEU A 46 13.67 -10.09 -5.07
CA LEU A 46 12.44 -9.94 -4.28
C LEU A 46 11.20 -10.23 -5.13
N LEU A 47 11.24 -9.87 -6.41
CA LEU A 47 10.18 -10.09 -7.39
C LEU A 47 10.62 -11.11 -8.45
N ASN A 48 9.69 -11.97 -8.88
CA ASN A 48 9.87 -12.95 -9.98
C ASN A 48 11.09 -13.89 -9.85
N TRP A 49 11.63 -14.10 -8.65
CA TRP A 49 12.77 -14.99 -8.41
C TRP A 49 12.40 -16.49 -8.56
N CYS A 50 11.12 -16.83 -8.35
CA CYS A 50 10.62 -18.20 -8.48
C CYS A 50 10.12 -18.47 -9.91
N LEU A 51 10.91 -19.21 -10.69
CA LEU A 51 10.62 -19.53 -12.09
C LEU A 51 9.42 -20.47 -12.29
N GLN A 52 8.92 -21.08 -11.21
CA GLN A 52 7.74 -21.96 -11.24
C GLN A 52 6.41 -21.19 -11.12
N THR A 53 6.47 -19.88 -10.89
CA THR A 53 5.28 -19.02 -10.73
C THR A 53 5.08 -18.10 -11.91
N VAL A 54 3.86 -17.56 -12.05
CA VAL A 54 3.53 -16.57 -13.07
C VAL A 54 4.35 -15.29 -12.82
N LYS A 55 4.93 -14.74 -13.89
CA LYS A 55 5.63 -13.46 -13.83
C LYS A 55 4.65 -12.33 -13.53
N LEU A 56 4.96 -11.52 -12.52
CA LEU A 56 4.21 -10.32 -12.17
C LEU A 56 4.88 -9.08 -12.75
N THR A 57 4.05 -8.14 -13.20
CA THR A 57 4.48 -6.86 -13.80
C THR A 57 4.04 -5.70 -12.92
N ALA A 58 4.97 -4.84 -12.53
CA ALA A 58 4.71 -3.58 -11.86
C ALA A 58 4.09 -2.59 -12.85
N VAL A 59 2.85 -2.16 -12.58
CA VAL A 59 2.10 -1.24 -13.45
C VAL A 59 2.17 0.18 -12.91
N HIS A 60 2.41 1.16 -13.76
CA HIS A 60 2.55 2.56 -13.37
C HIS A 60 1.30 3.08 -12.63
N THR A 61 1.55 3.92 -11.63
CA THR A 61 0.55 4.55 -10.76
C THR A 61 0.89 6.02 -10.54
N THR A 62 -0.12 6.86 -10.35
CA THR A 62 0.12 8.30 -10.12
C THR A 62 0.75 8.54 -8.75
N GLY A 63 1.77 9.40 -8.69
CA GLY A 63 2.47 9.77 -7.46
C GLY A 63 1.96 11.10 -6.87
N ASP A 64 0.70 11.15 -6.46
CA ASP A 64 0.06 12.36 -5.88
C ASP A 64 -0.17 12.26 -4.36
N GLY A 65 0.45 11.26 -3.72
CA GLY A 65 0.25 10.90 -2.32
C GLY A 65 -0.84 9.84 -2.08
N ASN A 66 -1.71 9.56 -3.06
CA ASN A 66 -2.76 8.54 -2.99
C ASN A 66 -2.36 7.19 -3.64
N CYS A 67 -1.06 7.01 -3.94
CA CYS A 67 -0.56 5.87 -4.72
C CYS A 67 -0.94 4.49 -4.17
N LEU A 68 -1.04 4.30 -2.85
CA LEU A 68 -1.52 3.04 -2.25
C LEU A 68 -2.91 2.67 -2.76
N LEU A 69 -3.81 3.65 -2.80
CA LEU A 69 -5.21 3.42 -3.16
C LEU A 69 -5.39 3.36 -4.67
N HIS A 70 -4.61 4.14 -5.42
CA HIS A 70 -4.48 3.96 -6.86
C HIS A 70 -4.02 2.55 -7.22
N ALA A 71 -2.97 2.04 -6.57
CA ALA A 71 -2.45 0.71 -6.84
C ALA A 71 -3.49 -0.38 -6.53
N VAL A 72 -4.18 -0.26 -5.39
CA VAL A 72 -5.23 -1.21 -5.00
C VAL A 72 -6.44 -1.16 -5.94
N ALA A 73 -6.90 0.04 -6.32
CA ALA A 73 -7.98 0.20 -7.28
C ALA A 73 -7.58 -0.35 -8.66
N THR A 74 -6.37 -0.08 -9.13
CA THR A 74 -5.85 -0.61 -10.41
C THR A 74 -5.77 -2.13 -10.38
N TYR A 75 -5.29 -2.73 -9.28
CA TYR A 75 -5.26 -4.18 -9.14
C TYR A 75 -6.65 -4.82 -9.21
N MET A 76 -7.65 -4.21 -8.59
CA MET A 76 -9.01 -4.78 -8.57
C MET A 76 -9.80 -4.49 -9.85
N TRP A 77 -9.69 -3.28 -10.38
CA TRP A 77 -10.63 -2.69 -11.34
C TRP A 77 -9.98 -2.09 -12.59
N GLY A 78 -8.64 -2.01 -12.65
CA GLY A 78 -7.93 -1.40 -13.77
C GLY A 78 -8.07 0.13 -13.85
N VAL A 79 -8.56 0.77 -12.80
CA VAL A 79 -8.72 2.23 -12.69
C VAL A 79 -8.09 2.74 -11.40
N GLN A 80 -7.68 4.01 -11.38
CA GLN A 80 -7.14 4.63 -10.18
C GLN A 80 -8.25 5.18 -9.27
N ASP A 81 -7.96 5.32 -7.97
CA ASP A 81 -8.84 5.96 -6.97
C ASP A 81 -8.89 7.50 -7.11
N SER A 82 -9.21 8.01 -8.30
CA SER A 82 -9.21 9.46 -8.60
C SER A 82 -10.31 10.22 -7.88
N GLU A 83 -11.42 9.55 -7.53
CA GLU A 83 -12.53 10.12 -6.75
C GLU A 83 -12.37 9.91 -5.24
N CYS A 84 -11.21 9.42 -4.77
CA CYS A 84 -10.91 9.18 -3.36
C CYS A 84 -11.92 8.28 -2.62
N ILE A 85 -12.60 7.38 -3.33
CA ILE A 85 -13.60 6.48 -2.75
C ILE A 85 -12.94 5.56 -1.73
N LEU A 86 -11.82 4.91 -2.10
CA LEU A 86 -11.09 4.06 -1.16
C LEU A 86 -10.49 4.89 -0.02
N ARG A 87 -10.02 6.11 -0.30
CA ARG A 87 -9.44 7.00 0.73
C ARG A 87 -10.46 7.35 1.80
N GLN A 88 -11.64 7.76 1.35
CA GLN A 88 -12.78 8.06 2.21
C GLN A 88 -13.16 6.85 3.08
N GLN A 89 -13.17 5.63 2.54
CA GLN A 89 -13.52 4.43 3.32
C GLN A 89 -12.47 4.09 4.39
N VAL A 90 -11.18 4.26 4.09
CA VAL A 90 -10.10 4.11 5.08
C VAL A 90 -10.25 5.17 6.17
N TYR A 91 -10.40 6.44 5.79
CA TYR A 91 -10.61 7.55 6.73
C TYR A 91 -11.80 7.29 7.66
N ASN A 92 -12.98 7.01 7.08
CA ASN A 92 -14.19 6.76 7.85
C ASN A 92 -14.03 5.58 8.83
N SER A 93 -13.28 4.56 8.44
CA SER A 93 -13.03 3.39 9.30
C SER A 93 -12.17 3.75 10.51
N ILE A 94 -11.13 4.58 10.33
CA ILE A 94 -10.24 5.02 11.41
C ILE A 94 -10.93 6.07 12.28
N TRP A 95 -11.61 7.04 11.68
CA TRP A 95 -12.31 8.13 12.38
C TRP A 95 -13.42 7.61 13.29
N LEU A 96 -14.27 6.72 12.77
CA LEU A 96 -15.41 6.23 13.54
C LEU A 96 -15.00 5.24 14.63
N ASP A 97 -14.01 4.36 14.35
CA ASP A 97 -13.55 3.20 15.15
C ASP A 97 -14.34 2.94 16.45
N PRO A 98 -15.62 2.53 16.36
CA PRO A 98 -16.57 2.72 17.46
C PRO A 98 -16.25 1.85 18.69
N ASN A 99 -15.45 0.81 18.49
CA ASN A 99 -15.00 -0.11 19.54
C ASN A 99 -13.50 0.03 19.84
N GLY A 100 -12.81 1.02 19.27
CA GLY A 100 -11.38 1.26 19.46
C GLY A 100 -10.47 0.11 18.98
N VAL A 101 -10.97 -0.78 18.11
CA VAL A 101 -10.26 -2.02 17.75
C VAL A 101 -9.09 -1.72 16.83
N LEU A 102 -9.24 -0.76 15.92
CA LEU A 102 -8.16 -0.34 15.03
C LEU A 102 -7.09 0.38 15.82
N ARG A 103 -7.47 1.34 16.68
CA ARG A 103 -6.55 2.03 17.59
C ARG A 103 -5.77 1.06 18.47
N ALA A 104 -6.43 0.12 19.13
CA ALA A 104 -5.78 -0.85 20.01
C ALA A 104 -4.75 -1.74 19.27
N ARG A 105 -5.01 -2.10 18.01
CA ARG A 105 -4.07 -2.86 17.18
C ARG A 105 -2.87 -2.01 16.77
N TRP A 106 -3.10 -0.78 16.34
CA TRP A 106 -2.05 0.18 16.01
C TRP A 106 -1.14 0.43 17.21
N GLU A 107 -1.70 0.75 18.38
CA GLU A 107 -0.91 1.01 19.58
C GLU A 107 -0.08 -0.21 19.99
N ARG A 108 -0.62 -1.42 19.86
CA ARG A 108 0.13 -2.66 20.17
C ARG A 108 1.35 -2.80 19.28
N GLN A 109 1.22 -2.54 17.98
CA GLN A 109 2.34 -2.60 17.04
C GLN A 109 3.34 -1.46 17.28
N ARG A 110 2.86 -0.24 17.51
CA ARG A 110 3.70 0.94 17.80
C ARG A 110 4.47 0.75 19.10
N ARG A 111 3.86 0.21 20.17
CA ARG A 111 4.55 -0.15 21.43
C ARG A 111 5.71 -1.11 21.20
N LYS A 112 5.50 -2.16 20.39
CA LYS A 112 6.57 -3.11 20.03
C LYS A 112 7.72 -2.42 19.29
N ARG A 113 7.42 -1.57 18.30
CA ARG A 113 8.45 -0.80 17.58
C ARG A 113 9.18 0.18 18.50
N ASN A 114 8.43 0.91 19.31
CA ASN A 114 8.98 1.87 20.26
C ASN A 114 9.95 1.20 21.24
N ALA A 115 9.66 0.00 21.72
CA ALA A 115 10.56 -0.77 22.58
C ALA A 115 11.88 -1.19 21.92
N LEU A 116 11.96 -1.19 20.59
CA LEU A 116 13.18 -1.53 19.83
C LEU A 116 14.10 -0.32 19.59
N TYR A 117 13.70 0.91 19.96
CA TYR A 117 14.56 2.07 19.79
C TYR A 117 15.82 1.97 20.68
N PRO A 118 17.00 2.33 20.15
CA PRO A 118 18.25 2.36 20.93
C PRO A 118 18.13 3.23 22.18
N GLY A 119 18.84 2.86 23.25
CA GLY A 119 18.85 3.64 24.50
C GLY A 119 17.71 3.35 25.47
N GLY A 120 17.08 2.16 25.38
CA GLY A 120 16.06 1.72 26.33
C GLY A 120 14.61 1.85 25.85
N GLY A 121 14.41 2.13 24.56
CA GLY A 121 13.09 2.28 23.94
C GLY A 121 12.51 3.69 24.02
N LEU A 122 11.59 4.00 23.10
CA LEU A 122 10.86 5.26 23.04
C LEU A 122 9.58 5.18 23.89
N GLN A 123 9.48 5.98 24.95
CA GLN A 123 8.28 6.02 25.79
C GLN A 123 7.40 7.20 25.42
N TYR A 124 6.16 6.90 25.05
CA TYR A 124 5.14 7.91 24.78
C TYR A 124 4.35 8.22 26.04
N SER A 125 4.15 9.51 26.31
CA SER A 125 3.13 9.98 27.24
C SER A 125 1.72 9.69 26.70
N LEU A 126 0.69 9.88 27.54
CA LEU A 126 -0.70 9.77 27.09
C LEU A 126 -1.03 10.79 25.99
N GLU A 127 -0.46 12.00 26.07
CA GLU A 127 -0.62 13.05 25.07
C GLU A 127 0.06 12.69 23.75
N ASP A 128 1.23 12.06 23.79
CA ASP A 128 1.92 11.56 22.59
C ASP A 128 1.07 10.51 21.87
N TRP A 129 0.49 9.57 22.62
CA TRP A 129 -0.39 8.55 22.04
C TRP A 129 -1.59 9.16 21.34
N GLU A 130 -2.21 10.18 21.94
CA GLU A 130 -3.35 10.86 21.33
C GLU A 130 -2.92 11.64 20.08
N ARG A 131 -1.83 12.41 20.16
CA ARG A 131 -1.29 13.17 19.02
C ARG A 131 -0.95 12.28 17.84
N GLU A 132 -0.26 11.16 18.08
CA GLU A 132 0.13 10.20 17.05
C GLU A 132 -1.10 9.51 16.43
N TRP A 133 -2.14 9.23 17.24
CA TRP A 133 -3.40 8.69 16.71
C TRP A 133 -4.10 9.71 15.81
N GLN A 134 -4.20 10.97 16.24
CA GLN A 134 -4.77 12.04 15.43
C GLN A 134 -3.99 12.26 14.13
N LEU A 135 -2.67 12.02 14.13
CA LEU A 135 -1.86 12.03 12.91
C LEU A 135 -2.29 10.91 11.96
N MET A 136 -2.48 9.68 12.44
CA MET A 136 -2.98 8.56 11.60
C MET A 136 -4.34 8.89 10.97
N VAL A 137 -5.24 9.47 11.75
CA VAL A 137 -6.54 9.93 11.27
C VAL A 137 -6.38 11.00 10.18
N THR A 138 -5.56 12.03 10.45
CA THR A 138 -5.33 13.15 9.53
C THR A 138 -4.65 12.73 8.23
N MET A 139 -3.78 11.72 8.26
CA MET A 139 -3.13 11.21 7.04
C MET A 139 -4.13 10.59 6.06
N ALA A 140 -5.22 10.02 6.58
CA ALA A 140 -6.25 9.38 5.77
C ALA A 140 -7.26 10.37 5.14
N THR A 141 -7.30 11.64 5.55
CA THR A 141 -8.34 12.61 5.15
C THR A 141 -8.42 12.76 3.63
N PRO A 142 -9.57 12.50 2.98
CA PRO A 142 -9.72 12.50 1.53
C PRO A 142 -9.58 13.89 0.89
N GLU A 143 -9.67 14.96 1.67
CA GLU A 143 -9.55 16.33 1.18
C GLU A 143 -8.12 16.61 0.66
N PRO A 144 -7.98 17.06 -0.60
CA PRO A 144 -6.69 17.45 -1.13
C PRO A 144 -6.17 18.69 -0.41
N HIS A 145 -4.87 18.71 -0.19
CA HIS A 145 -4.16 19.88 0.31
C HIS A 145 -3.65 20.67 -0.90
N ASN A 146 -3.60 22.00 -0.78
CA ASN A 146 -2.94 22.80 -1.80
C ASN A 146 -1.46 22.40 -1.84
N PRO A 147 -0.94 21.92 -2.98
CA PRO A 147 0.46 21.52 -3.07
C PRO A 147 1.33 22.77 -2.90
N VAL A 148 2.02 22.86 -1.78
CA VAL A 148 3.02 23.90 -1.52
C VAL A 148 4.41 23.29 -1.70
N ASN A 149 5.28 23.94 -2.47
CA ASN A 149 6.69 23.54 -2.64
C ASN A 149 6.91 22.09 -3.10
N GLY A 150 6.17 21.62 -4.12
CA GLY A 150 6.36 20.29 -4.69
C GLY A 150 5.86 19.13 -3.81
N GLN A 151 5.10 19.42 -2.76
CA GLN A 151 4.43 18.39 -1.96
C GLN A 151 3.25 17.78 -2.72
N HIS A 152 2.98 16.51 -2.41
CA HIS A 152 1.83 15.76 -2.90
C HIS A 152 0.51 16.42 -2.48
N CYS A 153 -0.53 16.29 -3.32
CA CYS A 153 -1.88 16.76 -3.02
C CYS A 153 -2.46 16.04 -1.80
N TYR A 154 -2.01 14.82 -1.54
CA TYR A 154 -2.45 14.00 -0.41
C TYR A 154 -1.28 13.60 0.49
N ARG A 155 -1.57 13.38 1.77
CA ARG A 155 -0.58 12.84 2.71
C ARG A 155 -0.35 11.36 2.41
N SER A 156 0.91 10.95 2.33
CA SER A 156 1.30 9.54 2.22
C SER A 156 0.77 8.73 3.39
N LEU A 157 0.44 7.47 3.15
CA LEU A 157 -0.15 6.56 4.14
C LEU A 157 0.90 5.59 4.72
N GLU A 158 0.79 5.26 6.00
CA GLU A 158 1.61 4.26 6.72
C GLU A 158 1.06 2.81 6.69
N GLU A 159 1.83 1.84 7.20
CA GLU A 159 1.50 0.40 7.25
C GLU A 159 0.14 0.10 7.91
N PHE A 160 -0.25 0.92 8.89
CA PHE A 160 -1.53 0.80 9.57
C PHE A 160 -2.72 1.04 8.61
N HIS A 161 -2.57 1.96 7.66
CA HIS A 161 -3.60 2.23 6.66
C HIS A 161 -3.76 1.07 5.70
N VAL A 162 -2.68 0.36 5.37
CA VAL A 162 -2.73 -0.88 4.58
C VAL A 162 -3.54 -1.95 5.33
N PHE A 163 -3.30 -2.12 6.63
CA PHE A 163 -4.09 -3.04 7.46
C PHE A 163 -5.57 -2.64 7.49
N THR A 164 -5.87 -1.36 7.68
CA THR A 164 -7.26 -0.87 7.65
C THR A 164 -7.91 -1.11 6.30
N LEU A 165 -7.21 -0.82 5.20
CA LEU A 165 -7.67 -1.05 3.84
C LEU A 165 -7.96 -2.54 3.58
N ALA A 166 -7.10 -3.46 4.02
CA ALA A 166 -7.36 -4.89 3.90
C ALA A 166 -8.69 -5.28 4.57
N ASN A 167 -9.02 -4.68 5.73
CA ASN A 167 -10.28 -4.90 6.44
C ASN A 167 -11.48 -4.23 5.78
N VAL A 168 -11.31 -3.04 5.17
CA VAL A 168 -12.33 -2.37 4.34
C VAL A 168 -12.70 -3.25 3.13
N LEU A 169 -11.71 -3.89 2.52
CA LEU A 169 -11.89 -4.73 1.33
C LEU A 169 -12.27 -6.18 1.65
N ARG A 170 -12.12 -6.60 2.91
CA ARG A 170 -12.18 -8.02 3.34
C ARG A 170 -11.31 -8.91 2.46
N ARG A 171 -10.12 -8.41 2.11
CA ARG A 171 -9.21 -9.05 1.16
C ARG A 171 -7.77 -8.89 1.62
N PRO A 172 -6.97 -9.98 1.68
CA PRO A 172 -5.56 -9.88 2.00
C PRO A 172 -4.80 -8.97 1.03
N ILE A 173 -3.85 -8.20 1.55
CA ILE A 173 -2.90 -7.42 0.75
C ILE A 173 -1.50 -7.96 1.04
N ILE A 174 -0.73 -8.26 -0.01
CA ILE A 174 0.68 -8.65 0.07
C ILE A 174 1.49 -7.52 -0.55
N ILE A 175 2.48 -7.03 0.19
CA ILE A 175 3.40 -5.99 -0.31
C ILE A 175 4.80 -6.59 -0.42
N ILE A 176 5.36 -6.52 -1.61
CA ILE A 176 6.75 -6.86 -1.91
C ILE A 176 7.57 -5.57 -1.87
N ALA A 177 8.59 -5.51 -1.01
CA ALA A 177 9.42 -4.32 -0.85
C ALA A 177 10.84 -4.73 -0.44
N ASP A 178 11.83 -3.91 -0.79
CA ASP A 178 13.14 -3.98 -0.14
C ASP A 178 12.95 -3.60 1.34
N PRO A 179 13.39 -4.44 2.31
CA PRO A 179 13.26 -4.14 3.73
C PRO A 179 14.12 -2.96 4.19
N VAL A 180 15.01 -2.42 3.34
CA VAL A 180 15.93 -1.33 3.69
C VAL A 180 15.87 -0.23 2.64
N PHE A 181 15.64 1.00 3.09
CA PHE A 181 15.79 2.20 2.28
C PHE A 181 17.27 2.51 2.13
N ARG A 182 17.73 2.71 0.89
CA ARG A 182 19.13 2.98 0.56
C ARG A 182 19.27 4.35 -0.09
N ASP A 183 20.41 5.00 0.15
CA ASP A 183 20.77 6.22 -0.57
C ASP A 183 21.25 5.94 -2.00
N VAL A 184 21.61 7.00 -2.72
CA VAL A 184 22.13 6.93 -4.09
C VAL A 184 23.49 6.22 -4.20
N GLU A 185 24.22 6.08 -3.08
CA GLU A 185 25.50 5.37 -2.97
C GLU A 185 25.31 3.90 -2.56
N GLY A 186 24.08 3.49 -2.23
CA GLY A 186 23.70 2.14 -1.84
C GLY A 186 23.79 1.86 -0.34
N HIS A 187 24.12 2.87 0.48
CA HIS A 187 24.20 2.73 1.93
C HIS A 187 22.80 2.59 2.54
N SER A 188 22.69 1.72 3.55
CA SER A 188 21.45 1.48 4.28
C SER A 188 21.14 2.65 5.21
N LEU A 189 20.02 3.32 4.98
CA LEU A 189 19.59 4.48 5.76
C LEU A 189 18.59 4.11 6.86
N ALA A 190 17.52 3.41 6.49
CA ALA A 190 16.42 3.12 7.41
C ALA A 190 15.66 1.85 6.99
N PRO A 191 15.03 1.14 7.94
CA PRO A 191 14.16 0.01 7.61
C PRO A 191 12.86 0.47 6.93
N VAL A 192 12.38 -0.32 5.97
CA VAL A 192 11.06 -0.18 5.34
C VAL A 192 10.10 -1.18 5.98
N HIS A 193 8.98 -0.68 6.49
CA HIS A 193 8.02 -1.49 7.25
C HIS A 193 6.76 -1.90 6.47
N PHE A 194 6.71 -1.62 5.17
CA PHE A 194 5.55 -1.98 4.34
C PHE A 194 5.55 -3.43 3.87
N GLY A 195 6.72 -4.04 3.66
CA GLY A 195 6.81 -5.42 3.15
C GLY A 195 6.15 -6.43 4.09
N GLY A 196 5.29 -7.31 3.54
CA GLY A 196 4.63 -8.35 4.31
C GLY A 196 3.20 -8.64 3.89
N ILE A 197 2.46 -9.30 4.80
CA ILE A 197 1.09 -9.78 4.58
C ILE A 197 0.13 -9.08 5.55
N TYR A 198 -0.89 -8.43 4.98
CA TYR A 198 -1.93 -7.71 5.70
C TYR A 198 -3.24 -8.47 5.56
N LEU A 199 -3.64 -9.13 6.65
CA LEU A 199 -4.88 -9.93 6.67
C LEU A 199 -6.08 -9.09 7.18
N PRO A 200 -7.29 -9.32 6.64
CA PRO A 200 -8.53 -8.71 7.13
C PRO A 200 -9.00 -9.36 8.45
N LEU A 201 -8.20 -9.22 9.51
CA LEU A 201 -8.38 -9.92 10.79
C LEU A 201 -9.60 -9.46 11.61
N LEU A 202 -10.32 -8.44 11.17
CA LEU A 202 -11.59 -8.01 11.78
C LEU A 202 -12.78 -8.78 11.23
N TRP A 203 -12.55 -9.72 10.32
CA TRP A 203 -13.56 -10.55 9.69
C TRP A 203 -13.20 -12.03 9.83
N ARG A 204 -14.23 -12.88 9.92
CA ARG A 204 -14.03 -14.34 9.80
C ARG A 204 -13.57 -14.66 8.37
N PRO A 205 -12.61 -15.59 8.16
CA PRO A 205 -12.08 -15.92 6.84
C PRO A 205 -13.12 -16.31 5.79
N GLN A 206 -14.24 -16.90 6.22
CA GLN A 206 -15.37 -17.28 5.35
C GLN A 206 -16.07 -16.07 4.69
N HIS A 207 -15.92 -14.87 5.25
CA HIS A 207 -16.48 -13.63 4.70
C HIS A 207 -15.45 -12.83 3.88
N CYS A 208 -14.25 -13.38 3.68
CA CYS A 208 -13.14 -12.70 3.01
C CYS A 208 -12.86 -13.29 1.63
N VAL A 209 -12.36 -12.44 0.74
CA VAL A 209 -11.75 -12.88 -0.51
C VAL A 209 -10.44 -13.61 -0.19
N ARG A 210 -10.24 -14.81 -0.77
CA ARG A 210 -9.06 -15.65 -0.48
C ARG A 210 -7.90 -15.45 -1.45
N HIS A 211 -8.11 -14.69 -2.53
CA HIS A 211 -7.06 -14.28 -3.46
C HIS A 211 -6.53 -12.91 -3.02
N PRO A 212 -5.21 -12.73 -2.79
CA PRO A 212 -4.66 -11.47 -2.32
C PRO A 212 -4.73 -10.38 -3.39
N ILE A 213 -4.56 -9.14 -2.95
CA ILE A 213 -4.04 -8.04 -3.77
C ILE A 213 -2.52 -8.06 -3.60
N VAL A 214 -1.77 -7.92 -4.69
CA VAL A 214 -0.31 -7.94 -4.65
C VAL A 214 0.22 -6.60 -5.13
N LEU A 215 1.00 -5.93 -4.28
CA LEU A 215 1.59 -4.63 -4.54
C LEU A 215 3.11 -4.72 -4.39
N ALA A 216 3.81 -3.79 -5.03
CA ALA A 216 5.19 -3.48 -4.75
C ALA A 216 5.30 -2.10 -4.09
N PHE A 217 6.33 -1.92 -3.26
CA PHE A 217 6.67 -0.64 -2.66
C PHE A 217 8.17 -0.37 -2.80
N HIS A 218 8.51 0.77 -3.40
CA HIS A 218 9.87 1.26 -3.55
C HIS A 218 9.87 2.78 -3.71
N ASN A 219 10.90 3.48 -3.22
CA ASN A 219 11.05 4.94 -3.31
C ASN A 219 9.78 5.73 -2.93
N GLN A 220 9.14 5.34 -1.82
CA GLN A 220 7.90 5.97 -1.31
C GLN A 220 6.70 5.88 -2.28
N HIS A 221 6.73 4.93 -3.22
CA HIS A 221 5.69 4.72 -4.21
C HIS A 221 5.14 3.29 -4.15
N PHE A 222 3.81 3.17 -4.28
CA PHE A 222 3.11 1.90 -4.41
C PHE A 222 2.71 1.66 -5.85
N THR A 223 2.96 0.45 -6.35
CA THR A 223 2.51 -0.02 -7.67
C THR A 223 1.84 -1.39 -7.54
N PRO A 224 0.78 -1.70 -8.30
CA PRO A 224 0.22 -3.03 -8.33
C PRO A 224 1.09 -3.98 -9.16
N LEU A 225 1.18 -5.24 -8.70
CA LEU A 225 1.87 -6.32 -9.39
C LEU A 225 0.85 -7.24 -10.06
N ILE A 226 0.72 -7.13 -11.38
CA ILE A 226 -0.34 -7.76 -12.20
C ILE A 226 0.24 -8.84 -13.11
#